data_AF-A0A1K2DTM3-F1
#
_entry.id   AF-A0A1K2DTM3-F1
#
_cell.length_a   1.000
_cell.length_b   1.000
_cell.length_c   1.000
_cell.angle_alpha   90.00
_cell.angle_beta   90.00
_cell.angle_gamma   90.00
#
_symmetry.space_group_name_H-M   'P 1'
#
loop_
_entity.id
_entity.type
_entity.pdbx_description
1 polymer ?
#
loop_
_entity_poly.entity_id
_entity_poly.type
_entity_poly.pdbx_seq_one_letter_code
_entity_poly.pdbx_strand_id
1 'polypeptide(L)'
;MVINMWALIQDSVVHEVTEVDPAGRFHPDLMWKPCSEEVRHGWRYDGEVFVEPVREGDSLAARERAWRDAEMHASEWLVTRHRDEQDLKQETTLTSAQFSELLTYRQALRDWPQSPSFPDRQYRPVVLPWLASQTQ
;
A
#
# COMPACT_ATOMS: atom_id res chain seq x y z
N MET A 1 -25.70 27.17 -12.21
CA MET A 1 -26.48 26.69 -11.04
C MET A 1 -25.52 25.85 -10.23
N VAL A 2 -25.29 26.18 -8.96
CA VAL A 2 -24.54 25.29 -8.06
C VAL A 2 -25.50 24.17 -7.71
N ILE A 3 -25.20 22.93 -8.13
CA ILE A 3 -25.96 21.76 -7.70
C ILE A 3 -25.59 21.56 -6.23
N ASN A 4 -26.54 21.77 -5.33
CA ASN A 4 -26.31 21.51 -3.91
C ASN A 4 -26.53 20.01 -3.68
N MET A 5 -25.44 19.24 -3.63
CA MET A 5 -25.49 17.87 -3.13
C MET A 5 -25.57 17.87 -1.60
N TRP A 6 -26.16 16.83 -1.05
CA TRP A 6 -26.38 16.64 0.37
C TRP A 6 -25.83 15.29 0.79
N ALA A 7 -25.07 15.27 1.87
CA ALA A 7 -24.53 14.06 2.49
C ALA A 7 -25.26 13.78 3.81
N LEU A 8 -25.75 12.55 3.98
CA LEU A 8 -26.25 12.04 5.25
C LEU A 8 -25.06 11.58 6.09
N ILE A 9 -24.91 12.15 7.28
CA ILE A 9 -23.83 11.83 8.20
C ILE A 9 -24.38 11.01 9.37
N GLN A 10 -23.78 9.85 9.61
CA GLN A 10 -24.04 8.99 10.77
C GLN A 10 -22.71 8.54 11.35
N ASP A 11 -22.53 8.65 12.66
CA ASP A 11 -21.27 8.34 13.35
C ASP A 11 -20.04 9.03 12.73
N SER A 12 -20.20 10.29 12.31
CA SER A 12 -19.18 11.09 11.61
C SER A 12 -18.75 10.55 10.24
N VAL A 13 -19.54 9.67 9.61
CA VAL A 13 -19.28 9.10 8.28
C VAL A 13 -20.45 9.38 7.35
N VAL A 14 -20.15 9.65 6.07
CA VAL A 14 -21.13 9.82 5.01
C VAL A 14 -21.75 8.46 4.69
N HIS A 15 -23.02 8.29 5.03
CA HIS A 15 -23.79 7.07 4.74
C HIS A 15 -24.56 7.18 3.42
N GLU A 16 -24.93 8.38 2.98
CA GLU A 16 -25.65 8.56 1.71
C GLU A 16 -25.30 9.92 1.10
N VAL A 17 -25.36 10.02 -0.23
CA VAL A 17 -25.25 11.29 -0.96
C VAL A 17 -26.42 11.41 -1.94
N THR A 18 -27.02 12.59 -2.00
CA THR A 18 -28.17 12.87 -2.86
C THR A 18 -28.12 14.28 -3.43
N GLU A 19 -28.67 14.47 -4.62
CA GLU A 19 -28.86 15.78 -5.26
C GLU A 19 -30.18 16.44 -4.85
N VAL A 20 -31.00 15.72 -4.08
CA VAL A 20 -32.34 16.14 -3.67
C VAL A 20 -32.28 16.85 -2.33
N ASP A 21 -32.91 18.02 -2.23
CA ASP A 21 -33.04 18.74 -0.96
C ASP A 21 -33.75 17.86 0.10
N PRO A 22 -33.06 17.50 1.21
CA PRO A 22 -33.61 16.63 2.24
C PRO A 22 -34.61 17.32 3.17
N ALA A 23 -34.71 18.66 3.14
CA ALA A 23 -35.56 19.43 4.04
C ALA A 23 -37.04 18.99 3.94
N GLY A 24 -37.61 18.56 5.08
CA GLY A 24 -39.00 18.12 5.18
C GLY A 24 -39.34 16.80 4.46
N ARG A 25 -38.35 16.11 3.88
CA ARG A 25 -38.54 14.81 3.19
C ARG A 25 -38.14 13.61 4.04
N PHE A 26 -37.10 13.77 4.85
CA PHE A 26 -36.57 12.69 5.69
C PHE A 26 -36.83 12.95 7.17
N HIS A 27 -36.58 11.93 8.00
CA HIS A 27 -36.77 12.02 9.45
C HIS A 27 -35.88 13.13 10.05
N PRO A 28 -36.39 13.96 10.99
CA PRO A 28 -35.65 15.10 11.54
C PRO A 28 -34.36 14.74 12.29
N ASP A 29 -34.24 13.50 12.77
CA ASP A 29 -33.02 13.02 13.46
C ASP A 29 -31.84 12.76 12.52
N LEU A 30 -32.06 12.77 11.19
CA LEU A 30 -30.99 12.56 10.22
C LEU A 30 -30.18 13.85 10.02
N MET A 31 -28.86 13.74 10.19
CA MET A 31 -27.94 14.85 9.97
C MET A 31 -27.56 14.97 8.50
N TRP A 32 -28.24 15.87 7.79
CA TRP A 32 -27.89 16.22 6.41
C TRP A 32 -26.99 17.47 6.37
N LYS A 33 -25.92 17.41 5.58
CA LYS A 33 -25.03 18.56 5.33
C LYS A 33 -24.83 18.78 3.83
N PRO A 34 -24.80 20.04 3.37
CA PRO A 34 -24.47 20.34 1.99
C PRO A 34 -23.01 19.92 1.71
N CYS A 35 -22.77 19.32 0.55
CA CYS A 35 -21.47 18.80 0.15
C CYS A 35 -21.20 19.07 -1.34
N SER A 36 -19.94 18.88 -1.76
CA SER A 36 -19.57 18.94 -3.19
C SER A 36 -19.96 17.65 -3.91
N GLU A 37 -19.93 17.70 -5.24
CA GLU A 37 -20.17 16.53 -6.11
C GLU A 37 -19.07 15.47 -6.04
N GLU A 38 -18.00 15.70 -5.28
CA GLU A 38 -16.89 14.76 -5.08
C GLU A 38 -17.09 13.88 -3.86
N VAL A 39 -17.90 14.31 -2.89
CA VAL A 39 -18.16 13.55 -1.67
C VAL A 39 -18.85 12.23 -2.01
N ARG A 40 -18.36 11.13 -1.43
CA ARG A 40 -18.90 9.79 -1.62
C ARG A 40 -19.24 9.16 -0.27
N HIS A 41 -20.04 8.09 -0.32
CA HIS A 41 -20.23 7.18 0.80
C HIS A 41 -18.88 6.75 1.40
N GLY A 42 -18.78 6.75 2.74
CA GLY A 42 -17.59 6.38 3.49
C GLY A 42 -16.63 7.53 3.81
N TRP A 43 -16.85 8.73 3.27
CA TRP A 43 -16.09 9.93 3.66
C TRP A 43 -16.35 10.28 5.12
N ARG A 44 -15.32 10.74 5.83
CA ARG A 44 -15.44 11.20 7.22
C ARG A 44 -15.84 12.67 7.24
N TYR A 45 -16.74 13.06 8.12
CA TYR A 45 -17.09 14.45 8.37
C TYR A 45 -16.62 14.87 9.76
N ASP A 46 -15.78 15.90 9.83
CA ASP A 46 -15.21 16.39 11.10
C ASP A 46 -16.00 17.55 11.74
N GLY A 47 -17.11 17.96 11.12
CA GLY A 47 -17.93 19.10 11.54
C GLY A 47 -17.80 20.31 10.61
N GLU A 48 -16.73 20.38 9.83
CA GLU A 48 -16.50 21.46 8.86
C GLU A 48 -16.21 20.91 7.46
N VAL A 49 -15.42 19.84 7.37
CA VAL A 49 -14.87 19.31 6.12
C VAL A 49 -15.22 17.83 5.95
N PHE A 50 -15.45 17.44 4.69
CA PHE A 50 -15.52 16.05 4.27
C PHE A 50 -14.13 15.57 3.87
N VAL A 51 -13.66 14.51 4.52
CA VAL A 51 -12.35 13.92 4.30
C VAL A 51 -12.54 12.55 3.67
N GLU A 52 -12.00 12.37 2.47
CA GLU A 52 -11.93 11.06 1.83
C GLU A 52 -11.18 10.08 2.74
N PRO A 53 -11.71 8.87 2.99
CA PRO A 53 -10.99 7.90 3.79
C PRO A 53 -9.75 7.48 3.00
N VAL A 54 -8.57 7.60 3.62
CA VAL A 54 -7.33 7.12 3.01
C VAL A 54 -7.48 5.61 2.80
N ARG A 55 -7.55 5.15 1.55
CA ARG A 55 -7.54 3.73 1.26
C ARG A 55 -6.21 3.17 1.78
N GLU A 56 -6.24 2.07 2.54
CA GLU A 56 -5.03 1.51 3.16
C GLU A 56 -3.90 1.23 2.14
N GLY A 57 -4.23 1.01 0.86
CA GLY A 57 -3.27 0.86 -0.24
C GLY A 57 -2.71 2.16 -0.84
N ASP A 58 -3.29 3.32 -0.55
CA ASP A 58 -2.86 4.62 -1.12
C ASP A 58 -1.78 5.31 -0.27
N SER A 59 -1.47 4.78 0.92
CA SER A 59 -0.36 5.28 1.71
C SER A 59 0.98 4.94 1.03
N LEU A 60 1.91 5.90 1.00
CA LEU A 60 3.28 5.67 0.51
C LEU A 60 3.90 4.45 1.19
N ALA A 61 3.69 4.31 2.50
CA ALA A 61 4.13 3.16 3.29
C ALA A 61 3.58 1.82 2.78
N ALA A 62 2.28 1.72 2.46
CA ALA A 62 1.71 0.47 1.94
C ALA A 62 2.32 0.11 0.58
N ARG A 63 2.47 1.10 -0.31
CA ARG A 63 3.10 0.90 -1.62
C ARG A 63 4.55 0.43 -1.52
N GLU A 64 5.31 1.00 -0.58
CA GLU A 64 6.70 0.59 -0.33
C GLU A 64 6.80 -0.81 0.30
N ARG A 65 5.89 -1.17 1.20
CA ARG A 65 5.79 -2.54 1.72
C ARG A 65 5.50 -3.54 0.62
N ALA A 66 4.56 -3.24 -0.27
CA ALA A 66 4.21 -4.09 -1.40
C ALA A 66 5.40 -4.28 -2.36
N TRP A 67 6.16 -3.21 -2.65
CA TRP A 67 7.40 -3.32 -3.43
C TRP A 67 8.41 -4.27 -2.77
N ARG A 68 8.66 -4.12 -1.47
CA ARG A 68 9.58 -4.98 -0.71
C ARG A 68 9.12 -6.44 -0.70
N ASP A 69 7.82 -6.71 -0.60
CA ASP A 69 7.26 -8.06 -0.73
C ASP A 69 7.51 -8.66 -2.13
N ALA A 70 7.33 -7.86 -3.19
CA ALA A 70 7.59 -8.29 -4.55
C ALA A 70 9.06 -8.64 -4.80
N GLU A 71 10.01 -7.82 -4.31
CA GLU A 71 11.45 -8.09 -4.41
C GLU A 71 11.87 -9.35 -3.63
N MET A 72 11.32 -9.54 -2.43
CA MET A 72 11.53 -10.75 -1.63
C MET A 72 11.01 -12.00 -2.36
N HIS A 73 9.85 -11.91 -2.99
CA HIS A 73 9.28 -13.03 -3.74
C HIS A 73 10.07 -13.34 -5.02
N ALA A 74 10.43 -12.31 -5.78
CA ALA A 74 11.20 -12.44 -7.04
C ALA A 74 12.57 -13.11 -6.84
N SER A 75 13.17 -12.97 -5.65
CA SER A 75 14.47 -13.55 -5.33
C SER A 75 14.41 -14.85 -4.50
N GLU A 76 13.22 -15.32 -4.10
CA GLU A 76 13.07 -16.52 -3.26
C GLU A 76 13.56 -17.79 -3.96
N TRP A 77 13.21 -17.96 -5.23
CA TRP A 77 13.53 -19.17 -5.99
C TRP A 77 15.04 -19.40 -6.12
N LEU A 78 15.85 -18.33 -6.19
CA LEU A 78 17.32 -18.41 -6.23
C LEU A 78 17.88 -18.98 -4.94
N VAL A 79 17.30 -18.60 -3.80
CA VAL A 79 17.72 -19.10 -2.49
C VAL A 79 17.39 -20.58 -2.36
N THR A 80 16.19 -20.97 -2.76
CA THR A 80 15.77 -22.38 -2.76
C THR A 80 16.66 -23.21 -3.68
N ARG A 81 16.86 -22.80 -4.94
CA ARG A 81 17.72 -23.50 -5.90
C ARG A 81 19.14 -23.69 -5.38
N HIS A 82 19.76 -22.64 -4.83
CA HIS A 82 21.13 -22.74 -4.32
C HIS A 82 21.24 -23.74 -3.16
N ARG A 83 20.24 -23.77 -2.27
CA ARG A 83 20.19 -24.74 -1.16
C ARG A 83 20.01 -26.17 -1.68
N ASP A 84 19.10 -26.37 -2.64
CA ASP A 84 18.88 -27.68 -3.25
C ASP A 84 20.18 -28.19 -3.93
N GLU A 85 20.88 -27.32 -4.67
CA GLU A 85 22.17 -27.65 -5.30
C GLU A 85 23.24 -28.07 -4.26
N GLN A 86 23.31 -27.35 -3.12
CA GLN A 86 24.23 -27.67 -2.02
C GLN A 86 23.89 -29.01 -1.36
N ASP A 87 22.60 -29.25 -1.06
CA ASP A 87 22.14 -30.48 -0.42
C ASP A 87 22.36 -31.70 -1.33
N LEU A 88 22.19 -31.52 -2.65
CA LEU A 88 22.50 -32.51 -3.67
C LEU A 88 24.01 -32.65 -3.97
N LYS A 89 24.87 -31.80 -3.38
CA LYS A 89 26.31 -31.72 -3.63
C LYS A 89 26.65 -31.53 -5.11
N GLN A 90 25.84 -30.75 -5.81
CA GLN A 90 26.05 -30.34 -7.19
C GLN A 90 26.89 -29.06 -7.24
N GLU A 91 27.42 -28.76 -8.43
CA GLU A 91 27.99 -27.44 -8.70
C GLU A 91 26.86 -26.40 -8.65
N THR A 92 27.04 -25.34 -7.85
CA THR A 92 26.02 -24.32 -7.67
C THR A 92 25.99 -23.35 -8.84
N THR A 93 24.79 -22.97 -9.29
CA THR A 93 24.60 -21.98 -10.36
C THR A 93 25.14 -20.60 -9.95
N LEU A 94 24.99 -20.26 -8.67
CA LEU A 94 25.55 -19.05 -8.07
C LEU A 94 26.89 -19.36 -7.39
N THR A 95 27.83 -18.43 -7.49
CA THR A 95 29.05 -18.46 -6.67
C THR A 95 28.71 -18.18 -5.20
N SER A 96 29.55 -18.63 -4.28
CA SER A 96 29.39 -18.34 -2.84
C SER A 96 29.34 -16.84 -2.54
N ALA A 97 30.08 -16.02 -3.31
CA ALA A 97 30.06 -14.57 -3.20
C ALA A 97 28.69 -13.99 -3.60
N GLN A 98 28.15 -14.38 -4.76
CA GLN A 98 26.82 -13.97 -5.21
C GLN A 98 25.72 -14.42 -4.23
N PHE A 99 25.82 -15.63 -3.70
CA PHE A 99 24.86 -16.12 -2.72
C PHE A 99 24.91 -15.30 -1.42
N SER A 100 26.11 -14.95 -0.93
CA SER A 100 26.26 -14.06 0.23
C SER A 100 25.71 -12.66 0.00
N GLU A 101 25.95 -12.09 -1.19
CA GLU A 101 25.37 -10.80 -1.59
C GLU A 101 23.83 -10.85 -1.63
N LEU A 102 23.27 -11.93 -2.18
CA LEU A 102 21.82 -12.15 -2.22
C LEU A 102 21.20 -12.18 -0.82
N LEU A 103 21.81 -12.92 0.10
CA LEU A 103 21.33 -12.99 1.49
C LEU A 103 21.43 -11.62 2.18
N THR A 104 22.49 -10.86 1.91
CA THR A 104 22.67 -9.49 2.44
C THR A 104 21.60 -8.54 1.89
N TYR A 105 21.33 -8.58 0.58
CA TYR A 105 20.28 -7.80 -0.06
C TYR A 105 18.90 -8.12 0.53
N ARG A 106 18.58 -9.41 0.70
CA ARG A 106 17.31 -9.86 1.30
C ARG A 106 17.18 -9.52 2.78
N GLN A 107 18.29 -9.42 3.51
CA GLN A 107 18.31 -8.91 4.88
C GLN A 107 18.00 -7.41 4.90
N ALA A 108 18.65 -6.62 4.04
CA ALA A 108 18.37 -5.19 3.91
C ALA A 108 16.91 -4.89 3.53
N LEU A 109 16.29 -5.71 2.67
CA LEU A 109 14.85 -5.62 2.36
C LEU A 109 13.96 -5.84 3.58
N ARG A 110 14.33 -6.75 4.50
CA ARG A 110 13.58 -7.01 5.74
C ARG A 110 13.76 -5.91 6.78
N ASP A 111 14.95 -5.33 6.84
CA ASP A 111 15.28 -4.31 7.84
C ASP A 111 14.77 -2.91 7.46
N TRP A 112 14.66 -2.61 6.17
CA TRP A 112 14.28 -1.28 5.71
C TRP A 112 12.91 -0.79 6.22
N PRO A 113 11.82 -1.59 6.22
CA PRO A 113 10.54 -1.17 6.81
C PRO A 113 10.57 -0.90 8.33
N GLN A 114 11.63 -1.35 9.03
CA GLN A 114 11.85 -1.10 10.46
C GLN A 114 12.75 0.13 10.71
N SER A 115 13.34 0.69 9.65
CA SER A 115 14.21 1.86 9.72
C SER A 115 13.40 3.16 9.82
N PRO A 116 13.91 4.19 10.53
CA PRO A 116 13.30 5.52 10.53
C PRO A 116 13.27 6.18 9.14
N SER A 117 14.08 5.71 8.18
CA SER A 117 14.10 6.20 6.80
C SER A 117 12.93 5.68 5.95
N PHE A 118 12.12 4.76 6.46
CA PHE A 118 10.93 4.27 5.75
C PHE A 118 9.80 5.31 5.82
N PRO A 119 9.06 5.60 4.72
CA PRO A 119 9.02 4.92 3.42
C PRO A 119 9.79 5.64 2.29
N ASP A 120 10.89 6.33 2.59
CA ASP A 120 11.61 7.11 1.58
C ASP A 120 12.35 6.21 0.58
N ARG A 121 11.99 6.37 -0.70
CA ARG A 121 12.52 5.59 -1.84
C ARG A 121 14.03 5.72 -2.00
N GLN A 122 14.63 6.83 -1.55
CA GLN A 122 16.09 7.04 -1.64
C GLN A 122 16.89 6.06 -0.78
N TYR A 123 16.26 5.48 0.24
CA TYR A 123 16.88 4.52 1.15
C TYR A 123 16.49 3.07 0.84
N ARG A 124 15.82 2.82 -0.29
CA ARG A 124 15.53 1.45 -0.72
C ARG A 124 16.84 0.68 -0.91
N PRO A 125 16.89 -0.60 -0.50
CA PRO A 125 17.99 -1.48 -0.87
C PRO A 125 18.18 -1.50 -2.39
N VAL A 126 19.43 -1.33 -2.84
CA VAL A 126 19.76 -1.32 -4.27
C VAL A 126 19.76 -2.73 -4.81
N VAL A 127 19.00 -2.96 -5.88
CA VAL A 127 18.95 -4.25 -6.59
C VAL A 127 20.34 -4.58 -7.12
N LEU A 128 20.80 -5.81 -6.86
CA LEU A 128 22.09 -6.29 -7.36
C LEU A 128 22.05 -6.42 -8.89
N PRO A 129 23.01 -5.87 -9.65
CA PRO A 129 22.97 -5.88 -11.11
C PRO A 129 22.83 -7.27 -11.73
N TRP A 130 23.49 -8.28 -11.15
CA TRP A 130 23.46 -9.65 -11.64
C TRP A 130 22.13 -10.37 -11.34
N LEU A 131 21.36 -9.89 -10.35
CA LEU A 131 20.08 -10.49 -9.96
C LEU A 131 19.05 -10.33 -11.08
N ALA A 132 19.05 -9.17 -11.74
CA ALA A 132 18.18 -8.90 -12.89
C ALA A 132 18.48 -9.76 -14.12
N SER A 133 19.68 -10.37 -14.18
CA SER A 133 20.07 -11.28 -15.26
C SER A 133 19.69 -12.74 -14.99
N GLN A 134 19.17 -13.06 -13.79
CA GLN A 134 18.76 -14.43 -13.46
C GLN A 134 17.38 -14.74 -14.03
N THR A 135 17.26 -15.86 -14.74
CA THR A 135 15.98 -16.36 -15.24
C THR A 135 15.56 -17.62 -14.47
N GLN A 136 14.27 -17.69 -14.12
CA GLN A 136 13.70 -18.83 -13.43
C GLN A 136 13.63 -20.06 -14.35
#